data_AF-A0A355G557-F1
#
_entry.id   AF-A0A355G557-F1
#
_cell.length_a   1.000
_cell.length_b   1.000
_cell.length_c   1.000
_cell.angle_alpha   90.00
_cell.angle_beta   90.00
_cell.angle_gamma   90.00
#
_symmetry.space_group_name_H-M   'P 1'
#
loop_
_entity.id
_entity.type
_entity.pdbx_description
1 polymer ?
#
loop_
_entity_poly.entity_id
_entity_poly.type
_entity_poly.pdbx_seq_one_letter_code
_entity_poly.pdbx_strand_id
1 'polypeptide(L)'
;MQSFDMRCFIVLLVILSGASTVLAADAEMAKHITVPAGWKGEQITLPPSFAREMQFKGTEEARFSPGMFQEKSDTFFSYFFVFKIDPG
;
A
#
# COMPACT_ATOMS: atom_id res chain seq x y z
N MET A 1 -0.22 33.05 35.51
CA MET A 1 0.20 32.95 34.09
C MET A 1 0.63 31.53 33.69
N GLN A 2 1.28 30.72 34.56
CA GLN A 2 1.73 29.36 34.20
C GLN A 2 0.65 28.32 33.83
N SER A 3 -0.59 28.44 34.33
CA SER A 3 -1.64 27.44 34.04
C SER A 3 -2.28 27.59 32.66
N PHE A 4 -2.19 28.78 32.04
CA PHE A 4 -2.74 29.03 30.71
C PHE A 4 -1.81 28.42 29.65
N ASP A 5 -0.49 28.59 29.82
CA ASP A 5 0.54 27.98 28.98
C ASP A 5 0.52 26.45 29.05
N MET A 6 0.32 25.86 30.24
CA MET A 6 0.26 24.41 30.40
C MET A 6 -0.96 23.78 29.71
N ARG A 7 -2.11 24.47 29.68
CA ARG A 7 -3.31 23.99 28.95
C ARG A 7 -3.10 24.02 27.44
N CYS A 8 -2.54 25.11 26.91
CA CYS A 8 -2.18 25.19 25.50
C CYS A 8 -1.16 24.11 25.11
N PHE A 9 -0.18 23.83 25.97
CA PHE A 9 0.82 22.80 25.75
C PHE A 9 0.22 21.39 25.71
N ILE A 10 -0.72 21.07 26.62
CA ILE A 10 -1.43 19.79 26.63
C ILE A 10 -2.28 19.62 25.36
N VAL A 11 -3.00 20.66 24.94
CA VAL A 11 -3.79 20.61 23.69
C VAL A 11 -2.90 20.40 22.47
N LEU A 12 -1.75 21.08 22.39
CA LEU A 12 -0.76 20.87 21.34
C LEU A 12 -0.23 19.43 21.31
N LEU A 13 0.10 18.86 22.48
CA LEU A 13 0.55 17.46 22.58
C LEU A 13 -0.52 16.47 22.11
N VAL A 14 -1.80 16.71 22.46
CA VAL A 14 -2.91 15.85 22.01
C VAL A 14 -3.11 15.93 20.49
N ILE A 15 -3.06 17.14 19.91
CA ILE A 15 -3.15 17.34 18.46
C ILE A 15 -1.97 16.65 17.73
N LEU A 16 -0.76 16.82 18.25
CA LEU A 16 0.46 16.26 17.64
C LEU A 16 0.45 14.73 17.71
N SER A 17 0.03 14.15 18.84
CA SER A 17 -0.13 12.70 19.00
C SER A 17 -1.21 12.15 18.05
N GLY A 18 -2.32 12.87 17.87
CA GLY A 18 -3.37 12.47 16.92
C GLY A 18 -2.87 12.42 15.47
N ALA A 19 -2.14 13.45 15.04
CA ALA A 19 -1.60 13.53 13.68
C ALA A 19 -0.63 12.37 13.36
N SER A 20 0.22 11.96 14.31
CA SER A 20 1.15 10.84 14.13
C SER A 20 0.44 9.50 13.90
N THR A 21 -0.68 9.25 14.59
CA THR A 21 -1.43 8.00 14.45
C THR A 21 -2.14 7.88 13.10
N VAL A 22 -2.68 8.98 12.58
CA VAL A 22 -3.33 9.03 11.26
C VAL A 22 -2.30 8.77 10.16
N LEU A 23 -1.13 9.43 10.21
CA LEU A 23 -0.06 9.21 9.22
C LEU A 23 0.48 7.78 9.24
N ALA A 24 0.58 7.16 10.41
CA ALA A 24 1.00 5.77 10.54
C ALA A 24 -0.04 4.79 9.96
N ALA A 25 -1.34 5.05 10.17
CA ALA A 25 -2.42 4.22 9.64
C ALA A 25 -2.48 4.29 8.10
N ASP A 26 -2.36 5.49 7.51
CA ASP A 26 -2.32 5.67 6.06
C ASP A 26 -1.12 4.96 5.44
N ALA A 27 0.05 5.02 6.08
CA ALA A 27 1.24 4.31 5.63
C ALA A 27 1.08 2.78 5.68
N GLU A 28 0.40 2.25 6.71
CA GLU A 28 0.10 0.81 6.80
C GLU A 28 -0.98 0.36 5.79
N MET A 29 -1.97 1.21 5.52
CA MET A 29 -2.98 0.95 4.48
C MET A 29 -2.35 0.94 3.09
N ALA A 30 -1.44 1.87 2.79
CA ALA A 30 -0.69 1.90 1.54
C ALA A 30 0.15 0.62 1.32
N LYS A 31 0.53 -0.08 2.40
CA LYS A 31 1.26 -1.36 2.31
C LYS A 31 0.40 -2.54 1.91
N HIS A 32 -0.93 -2.48 2.02
CA HIS A 32 -1.80 -3.63 1.77
C HIS A 32 -2.87 -3.32 0.73
N ILE A 33 -2.90 -4.09 -0.35
CA ILE A 33 -3.97 -3.99 -1.35
C ILE A 33 -5.14 -4.87 -0.90
N THR A 34 -6.37 -4.40 -1.08
CA THR A 34 -7.54 -5.24 -0.90
C THR A 34 -7.64 -6.21 -2.08
N VAL A 35 -7.47 -7.49 -1.81
CA VAL A 35 -7.54 -8.55 -2.83
C VAL A 35 -8.92 -9.20 -2.76
N PRO A 36 -9.68 -9.26 -3.87
CA PRO A 36 -10.96 -9.96 -3.86
C PRO A 36 -10.78 -11.45 -3.55
N ALA A 37 -11.77 -12.05 -2.89
CA ALA A 37 -11.70 -13.44 -2.46
C ALA A 37 -11.42 -14.40 -3.63
N GLY A 38 -10.52 -15.36 -3.42
CA GLY A 38 -10.17 -16.39 -4.41
C GLY A 38 -9.22 -15.94 -5.52
N TRP A 39 -8.86 -14.65 -5.59
CA TRP A 39 -7.84 -14.19 -6.53
C TRP A 39 -6.47 -14.70 -6.11
N LYS A 40 -5.73 -15.21 -7.08
CA LYS A 40 -4.34 -15.66 -6.90
C LYS A 40 -3.39 -14.54 -7.33
N GLY A 41 -2.13 -14.62 -6.94
CA GLY A 41 -1.19 -13.58 -7.33
C GLY A 41 0.26 -13.97 -7.17
N GLU A 42 1.10 -13.10 -7.74
CA GLU A 42 2.54 -13.17 -7.71
C GLU A 42 3.09 -11.82 -7.25
N GLN A 43 4.25 -11.85 -6.60
CA GLN A 43 4.92 -10.65 -6.13
C GLN A 43 6.35 -10.63 -6.66
N ILE A 44 6.77 -9.50 -7.22
CA ILE A 44 8.07 -9.29 -7.84
C ILE A 44 8.74 -8.08 -7.20
N THR A 45 9.93 -8.27 -6.63
CA THR A 45 10.76 -7.15 -6.15
C THR A 45 11.33 -6.38 -7.34
N LEU A 46 11.30 -5.05 -7.26
CA LEU A 46 11.86 -4.16 -8.27
C LEU A 46 13.25 -3.66 -7.84
N PRO A 47 14.24 -3.63 -8.75
CA PRO A 47 14.16 -4.08 -10.14
C PRO A 47 14.17 -5.63 -10.24
N PRO A 48 13.41 -6.22 -11.18
CA PRO A 48 13.42 -7.66 -11.36
C PRO A 48 14.72 -8.14 -12.01
N SER A 49 15.05 -9.41 -11.83
CA SER A 49 16.31 -10.00 -12.33
C SER A 49 16.49 -9.90 -13.84
N PHE A 50 15.40 -9.83 -14.60
CA PHE A 50 15.42 -9.68 -16.06
C PHE A 50 15.52 -8.21 -16.52
N ALA A 51 15.29 -7.23 -15.64
CA ALA A 51 15.34 -5.79 -15.96
C ALA A 51 16.12 -5.02 -14.88
N ARG A 52 17.37 -5.42 -14.66
CA ARG A 52 18.23 -4.87 -13.58
C ARG A 52 18.54 -3.38 -13.72
N GLU A 53 18.42 -2.82 -14.93
CA GLU A 53 18.68 -1.40 -15.21
C GLU A 53 17.49 -0.49 -14.86
N MET A 54 16.35 -1.07 -14.46
CA MET A 54 15.17 -0.31 -14.02
C MET A 54 15.52 0.56 -12.81
N GLN A 55 15.15 1.84 -12.88
CA GLN A 55 15.47 2.82 -11.84
C GLN A 55 14.52 2.75 -10.63
N PHE A 56 13.32 2.21 -10.83
CA PHE A 56 12.33 2.06 -9.79
C PHE A 56 12.69 0.94 -8.82
N LYS A 57 12.54 1.23 -7.53
CA LYS A 57 12.63 0.27 -6.43
C LYS A 57 11.27 0.10 -5.79
N GLY A 58 11.07 -1.05 -5.17
CA GLY A 58 9.83 -1.37 -4.48
C GLY A 58 9.31 -2.74 -4.91
N THR A 59 8.01 -2.86 -5.12
CA THR A 59 7.37 -4.15 -5.37
C THR A 59 6.21 -4.06 -6.35
N GLU A 60 6.15 -5.00 -7.27
CA GLU A 60 5.01 -5.27 -8.13
C GLU A 60 4.20 -6.43 -7.56
N GLU A 61 2.88 -6.27 -7.48
CA GLU A 61 1.94 -7.34 -7.17
C GLU A 61 0.98 -7.56 -8.34
N ALA A 62 1.04 -8.76 -8.92
CA ALA A 62 0.12 -9.23 -9.95
C ALA A 62 -1.00 -10.03 -9.30
N ARG A 63 -2.26 -9.76 -9.67
CA ARG A 63 -3.44 -10.49 -9.17
C ARG A 63 -4.30 -10.98 -10.32
N PHE A 64 -4.66 -12.24 -10.26
CA PHE A 64 -5.41 -12.95 -11.30
C PHE A 64 -6.73 -13.45 -10.73
N SER A 65 -7.82 -13.19 -11.46
CA SER A 65 -9.13 -13.72 -11.09
C SER A 65 -9.15 -15.26 -11.14
N PRO A 66 -10.09 -15.92 -10.42
CA PRO A 66 -10.22 -17.38 -10.46
C PRO A 66 -10.38 -17.96 -11.87
N GLY A 67 -11.04 -17.20 -12.76
CA GLY A 67 -11.30 -17.57 -14.16
C GLY A 67 -10.22 -17.16 -15.16
N MET A 68 -9.12 -16.51 -14.74
CA MET A 68 -8.10 -15.93 -15.63
C MET A 68 -7.66 -16.87 -16.77
N PHE A 69 -7.48 -18.16 -16.46
CA PHE A 69 -6.99 -19.18 -17.39
C PHE A 69 -8.08 -20.12 -17.89
N GLN A 70 -9.34 -19.74 -17.75
CA GLN A 70 -10.51 -20.53 -18.15
C GLN A 70 -11.29 -19.79 -19.23
N GLU A 71 -11.11 -20.17 -20.51
CA GLU A 71 -11.63 -19.46 -21.69
C GLU A 71 -13.14 -19.18 -21.67
N LYS A 72 -13.92 -20.02 -21.00
CA LYS A 72 -15.39 -19.91 -20.90
C LYS A 72 -15.87 -19.17 -19.65
N SER A 73 -14.95 -18.66 -18.81
CA SER A 73 -15.31 -17.92 -17.61
C SER A 73 -15.67 -16.48 -17.93
N ASP A 74 -16.66 -15.93 -17.22
CA ASP A 74 -16.99 -14.50 -17.28
C ASP A 74 -15.86 -13.59 -16.79
N THR A 75 -14.86 -14.15 -16.08
CA THR A 75 -13.64 -13.44 -15.68
C THR A 75 -12.40 -13.94 -16.43
N PHE A 76 -12.57 -14.55 -17.59
CA PHE A 76 -11.45 -14.93 -18.45
C PHE A 76 -10.57 -13.71 -18.74
N PHE A 77 -9.25 -13.90 -18.71
CA PHE A 77 -8.28 -12.85 -18.97
C PHE A 77 -8.42 -11.59 -18.08
N SER A 78 -8.98 -11.73 -16.87
CA SER A 78 -9.15 -10.62 -15.91
C SER A 78 -8.08 -10.65 -14.82
N TYR A 79 -7.30 -9.57 -14.73
CA TYR A 79 -6.18 -9.40 -13.80
C TYR A 79 -5.90 -7.91 -13.54
N PHE A 80 -5.09 -7.61 -12.51
CA PHE A 80 -4.54 -6.27 -12.29
C PHE A 80 -3.11 -6.34 -11.74
N PHE A 81 -2.36 -5.25 -11.95
CA PHE A 81 -1.03 -5.03 -11.39
C PHE A 81 -1.05 -3.82 -10.48
N VAL A 82 -0.40 -3.92 -9.32
CA VAL A 82 -0.17 -2.79 -8.42
C VAL A 82 1.33 -2.63 -8.20
N PHE A 83 1.83 -1.42 -8.40
CA PHE A 83 3.21 -1.05 -8.15
C PHE A 83 3.29 -0.21 -6.89
N LYS A 84 3.98 -0.73 -5.88
CA LYS A 84 4.35 0.00 -4.66
C LYS A 84 5.78 0.48 -4.86
N ILE A 85 5.93 1.73 -5.26
CA ILE A 85 7.23 2.32 -5.56
C ILE A 85 7.76 3.01 -4.32
N ASP A 86 9.04 2.75 -4.00
CA ASP A 86 9.72 3.42 -2.91
C ASP A 86 9.81 4.93 -3.20
N PRO A 87 9.70 5.80 -2.18
CA PRO A 87 9.95 7.23 -2.36
C PRO A 87 11.39 7.45 -2.87
N GLY A 88 11.51 8.32 -3.88
CA GLY A 88 12.77 8.67 -4.54
C GLY A 88 13.66 9.60 -3.73
#